data_AF-H3CWS2-F1
#
_entry.id   AF-H3CWS2-F1
#
_cell.length_a   1.000
_cell.length_b   1.000
_cell.length_c   1.000
_cell.angle_alpha   90.00
_cell.angle_beta   90.00
_cell.angle_gamma   90.00
#
_symmetry.space_group_name_H-M   'P 1'
#
loop_
_entity.id
_entity.type
_entity.pdbx_description
1 polymer ?
#
loop_
_entity_poly.entity_id
_entity_poly.type
_entity_poly.pdbx_seq_one_letter_code
_entity_poly.pdbx_strand_id
1 'polypeptide(L)'
;IEEVKKKLAAEDIYQIPGKVIFSSSADIHKICQLKAAERLFLLMKQDHPVSLSAKTNPAKAASVLQSRLLGDADPWTSSVLTWRRLQGALEHSSYSVNRLKGRTGEKSDDVRMSGEQSGADTTERKRKRDEDSDDAGTEKSEEHAKKGNQTPMRASATQPPPASVSFRISCKCTGSLSRYLAEDVSRVIGVGLSRLLGWKVDLKNPQVEVNIHLSDDYCLMGIPLTRLPLANRYYIKSTGLRSTIAWAIASLAQIQ
;
A
#
# COMPACT_ATOMS: atom_id res chain seq x y z
N ILE A 1 13.29 -10.58 -16.98
CA ILE A 1 13.51 -9.58 -18.05
C ILE A 1 12.90 -10.06 -19.36
N GLU A 2 13.23 -11.27 -19.81
CA GLU A 2 12.67 -11.83 -21.05
C GLU A 2 11.14 -11.77 -21.13
N GLU A 3 10.44 -12.04 -20.04
CA GLU A 3 8.97 -11.96 -20.04
C GLU A 3 8.45 -10.55 -20.39
N VAL A 4 9.02 -9.48 -19.83
CA VAL A 4 8.57 -8.12 -20.12
C VAL A 4 8.95 -7.67 -21.53
N LYS A 5 10.13 -8.07 -22.03
CA LYS A 5 10.53 -7.84 -23.43
C LYS A 5 9.57 -8.52 -24.41
N LYS A 6 9.37 -9.82 -24.25
CA LYS A 6 8.57 -10.63 -25.17
C LYS A 6 7.08 -10.32 -25.11
N LYS A 7 6.52 -10.15 -23.91
CA LYS A 7 5.07 -9.96 -23.74
C LYS A 7 4.65 -8.51 -23.81
N LEU A 8 5.45 -7.57 -23.33
CA LEU A 8 5.02 -6.18 -23.18
C LEU A 8 5.73 -5.23 -24.15
N ALA A 9 6.61 -5.73 -25.03
CA ALA A 9 7.47 -4.89 -25.85
C ALA A 9 8.13 -3.79 -25.00
N ALA A 10 8.61 -4.19 -23.82
CA ALA A 10 9.10 -3.25 -22.82
C ALA A 10 10.37 -2.52 -23.32
N GLU A 11 10.40 -1.22 -23.06
CA GLU A 11 11.48 -0.27 -23.36
C GLU A 11 12.13 0.19 -22.03
N ASP A 12 13.25 0.92 -22.12
CA ASP A 12 13.98 1.50 -20.99
C ASP A 12 14.19 0.54 -19.80
N ILE A 13 14.57 -0.71 -20.11
CA ILE A 13 14.63 -1.77 -19.12
C ILE A 13 15.86 -1.60 -18.24
N TYR A 14 15.64 -1.38 -16.96
CA TYR A 14 16.67 -1.30 -15.94
C TYR A 14 16.46 -2.36 -14.85
N GLN A 15 17.54 -3.06 -14.49
CA GLN A 15 17.50 -4.11 -13.47
C GLN A 15 18.19 -3.66 -12.19
N ILE A 16 17.52 -3.90 -11.08
CA ILE A 16 18.04 -3.73 -9.72
C ILE A 16 17.82 -5.07 -9.00
N PRO A 17 18.63 -5.45 -7.99
CA PRO A 17 18.36 -6.65 -7.20
C PRO A 17 16.89 -6.76 -6.74
N GLY A 18 16.22 -7.81 -7.23
CA GLY A 18 14.81 -8.11 -6.98
C GLY A 18 13.78 -7.19 -7.66
N LYS A 19 14.17 -6.30 -8.58
CA LYS A 19 13.26 -5.38 -9.29
C LYS A 19 13.63 -5.22 -10.76
N VAL A 20 12.62 -4.96 -11.57
CA VAL A 20 12.77 -4.55 -12.96
C VAL A 20 11.95 -3.28 -13.14
N ILE A 21 12.59 -2.26 -13.68
CA ILE A 21 11.98 -0.99 -14.08
C ILE A 21 11.93 -1.00 -15.60
N PHE A 22 10.81 -0.56 -16.18
CA PHE A 22 10.63 -0.53 -17.62
C PHE A 22 9.52 0.45 -17.99
N SER A 23 9.56 0.93 -19.23
CA SER A 23 8.47 1.61 -19.91
C SER A 23 7.77 0.63 -20.87
N SER A 24 6.48 0.81 -21.12
CA SER A 24 5.72 -0.03 -22.05
C SER A 24 4.44 0.68 -22.48
N SER A 25 4.06 0.52 -23.75
CA SER A 25 2.77 0.93 -24.30
C SER A 25 1.70 -0.16 -24.20
N ALA A 26 2.03 -1.32 -23.61
CA ALA A 26 1.12 -2.43 -23.47
C ALA A 26 -0.08 -2.09 -22.58
N ASP A 27 -1.23 -2.67 -22.91
CA ASP A 27 -2.44 -2.56 -22.11
C ASP A 27 -2.24 -3.08 -20.67
N ILE A 28 -2.85 -2.39 -19.70
CA ILE A 28 -2.69 -2.68 -18.27
C ILE A 28 -3.09 -4.11 -17.90
N HIS A 29 -4.06 -4.71 -18.60
CA HIS A 29 -4.47 -6.09 -18.38
C HIS A 29 -3.37 -7.07 -18.81
N LYS A 30 -2.66 -6.77 -19.90
CA LYS A 30 -1.51 -7.55 -20.35
C LYS A 30 -0.38 -7.49 -19.33
N ILE A 31 -0.14 -6.32 -18.74
CA ILE A 31 0.87 -6.12 -17.69
C ILE A 31 0.51 -6.95 -16.43
N CYS A 32 -0.76 -6.97 -16.01
CA CYS A 32 -1.22 -7.77 -14.87
C CYS A 32 -1.15 -9.30 -15.09
N GLN A 33 -0.93 -9.76 -16.32
CA GLN A 33 -0.78 -11.19 -16.64
C GLN A 33 0.66 -11.70 -16.52
N LEU A 34 1.63 -10.85 -16.16
CA LEU A 34 3.00 -11.27 -15.91
C LEU A 34 3.07 -12.36 -14.83
N LYS A 35 3.80 -13.45 -15.13
CA LYS A 35 3.94 -14.62 -14.25
C LYS A 35 5.18 -14.53 -13.37
N ALA A 36 6.25 -13.87 -13.83
CA ALA A 36 7.48 -13.66 -13.07
C ALA A 36 7.40 -12.48 -12.09
N ALA A 37 6.40 -11.61 -12.23
CA ALA A 37 6.26 -10.41 -11.42
C ALA A 37 5.50 -10.70 -10.11
N GLU A 38 6.03 -10.19 -9.01
CA GLU A 38 5.40 -10.30 -7.69
C GLU A 38 4.32 -9.24 -7.48
N ARG A 39 4.71 -7.98 -7.71
CA ARG A 39 3.89 -6.79 -7.50
C ARG A 39 4.24 -5.79 -8.59
N LEU A 40 3.24 -5.01 -9.01
CA LEU A 40 3.40 -3.94 -9.96
C LEU A 40 3.23 -2.59 -9.28
N PHE A 41 4.05 -1.63 -9.71
CA PHE A 41 4.03 -0.26 -9.23
C PHE A 41 4.08 0.68 -10.43
N LEU A 42 3.31 1.76 -10.37
CA LEU A 42 3.55 2.94 -11.18
C LEU A 42 4.76 3.65 -10.57
N LEU A 43 5.89 3.67 -11.29
CA LEU A 43 7.07 4.40 -10.85
C LEU A 43 6.81 5.91 -10.97
N MET A 44 6.96 6.61 -9.85
CA MET A 44 6.84 8.07 -9.78
C MET A 44 8.22 8.74 -9.87
N LYS A 45 9.19 8.17 -9.17
CA LYS A 45 10.53 8.74 -9.07
C LYS A 45 11.58 7.64 -8.89
N GLN A 46 12.66 7.77 -9.62
CA GLN A 46 13.91 7.05 -9.42
C GLN A 46 15.03 8.09 -9.22
N ASP A 47 15.78 7.95 -8.14
CA ASP A 47 16.82 8.90 -7.76
C ASP A 47 18.01 8.16 -7.10
N HIS A 48 19.15 8.84 -7.02
CA HIS A 48 20.34 8.37 -6.31
C HIS A 48 20.08 8.22 -4.81
N PRO A 49 20.90 7.41 -4.10
CA PRO A 49 20.84 7.25 -2.66
C PRO A 49 20.71 8.57 -1.90
N VAL A 50 19.98 8.52 -0.79
CA VAL A 50 19.93 9.65 0.13
C VAL A 50 21.18 9.61 0.98
N SER A 51 22.02 10.65 0.91
CA SER A 51 23.26 10.75 1.68
C SER A 51 22.97 11.05 3.16
N LEU A 52 22.60 10.01 3.91
CA LEU A 52 22.36 10.08 5.34
C LEU A 52 23.33 9.16 6.07
N SER A 53 23.82 9.64 7.21
CA SER A 53 24.77 8.93 8.05
C SER A 53 24.21 8.75 9.45
N ALA A 54 24.75 7.80 10.20
CA ALA A 54 24.41 7.59 11.61
C ALA A 54 24.56 8.84 12.48
N LYS A 55 25.43 9.78 12.07
CA LYS A 55 25.73 11.02 12.80
C LYS A 55 24.81 12.19 12.42
N THR A 56 23.92 12.00 11.45
CA THR A 56 23.02 13.06 11.00
C THR A 56 21.90 13.24 12.03
N ASN A 57 21.73 14.46 12.53
CA ASN A 57 20.64 14.74 13.47
C ASN A 57 19.24 14.61 12.79
N PRO A 58 18.17 14.34 13.55
CA PRO A 58 16.85 14.10 12.99
C PRO A 58 16.28 15.26 12.16
N ALA A 59 16.52 16.51 12.59
CA ALA A 59 16.04 17.70 11.88
C ALA A 59 16.68 17.85 10.49
N LYS A 60 18.00 17.63 10.40
CA LYS A 60 18.74 17.63 9.14
C LYS A 60 18.33 16.45 8.26
N ALA A 61 18.13 15.26 8.84
CA ALA A 61 17.62 14.11 8.11
C ALA A 61 16.24 14.40 7.51
N ALA A 62 15.32 14.98 8.30
CA ALA A 62 14.00 15.37 7.82
C ALA A 62 14.07 16.41 6.69
N SER A 63 14.92 17.43 6.82
CA SER A 63 15.12 18.44 5.76
C SER A 63 15.66 17.82 4.46
N VAL A 64 16.63 16.91 4.55
CA VAL A 64 17.17 16.18 3.38
C VAL A 64 16.08 15.31 2.75
N LEU A 65 15.31 14.57 3.55
CA LEU A 65 14.21 13.75 3.06
C LEU A 65 13.13 14.59 2.37
N GLN A 66 12.76 15.74 2.94
CA GLN A 66 11.77 16.62 2.34
C GLN A 66 12.26 17.19 1.01
N SER A 67 13.46 17.76 0.98
CA SER A 67 14.03 18.32 -0.25
C SER A 67 14.18 17.28 -1.36
N ARG A 68 14.57 16.05 -1.03
CA ARG A 68 14.79 14.98 -2.02
C ARG A 68 13.51 14.29 -2.46
N LEU A 69 12.56 14.06 -1.57
CA LEU A 69 11.40 13.20 -1.86
C LEU A 69 10.12 13.97 -2.18
N LEU A 70 9.88 15.15 -1.60
CA LEU A 70 8.65 15.90 -1.86
C LEU A 70 8.70 16.65 -3.18
N GLY A 71 9.71 17.49 -3.41
CA GLY A 71 9.74 18.34 -4.62
C GLY A 71 8.44 19.15 -4.79
N ASP A 72 8.02 19.33 -6.04
CA ASP A 72 6.84 20.12 -6.42
C ASP A 72 5.52 19.32 -6.36
N ALA A 73 4.39 20.03 -6.32
CA ALA A 73 3.06 19.42 -6.27
C ALA A 73 2.64 18.69 -7.56
N ASP A 74 3.11 19.14 -8.72
CA ASP A 74 2.63 18.67 -10.03
C ASP A 74 2.97 17.20 -10.32
N PRO A 75 4.20 16.70 -10.07
CA PRO A 75 4.52 15.29 -10.27
C PRO A 75 3.67 14.33 -9.44
N TRP A 76 3.34 14.70 -8.19
CA TRP A 76 2.46 13.90 -7.33
C TRP A 76 1.04 13.85 -7.89
N THR A 77 0.51 15.00 -8.27
CA THR A 77 -0.84 15.12 -8.81
C THR A 77 -0.96 14.35 -10.13
N SER A 78 -0.01 14.55 -11.05
CA SER A 78 0.05 13.84 -12.33
C SER A 78 0.16 12.32 -12.16
N SER A 79 0.99 11.86 -11.21
CA SER A 79 1.15 10.44 -10.91
C SER A 79 -0.13 9.81 -10.37
N VAL A 80 -0.83 10.49 -9.46
CA VAL A 80 -2.10 9.99 -8.91
C VAL A 80 -3.22 10.01 -9.94
N LEU A 81 -3.28 11.02 -10.82
CA LEU A 81 -4.22 11.04 -11.93
C LEU A 81 -3.97 9.87 -12.90
N THR A 82 -2.70 9.63 -13.25
CA THR A 82 -2.30 8.52 -14.09
C THR A 82 -2.66 7.18 -13.44
N TRP A 83 -2.32 7.01 -12.16
CA TRP A 83 -2.67 5.83 -11.40
C TRP A 83 -4.18 5.60 -11.34
N ARG A 84 -4.98 6.64 -11.07
CA ARG A 84 -6.44 6.55 -11.01
C ARG A 84 -7.04 6.13 -12.35
N ARG A 85 -6.51 6.65 -13.47
CA ARG A 85 -6.91 6.22 -14.82
C ARG A 85 -6.63 4.73 -15.04
N LEU A 86 -5.46 4.24 -14.59
CA LEU A 86 -5.10 2.82 -14.68
C LEU A 86 -6.00 1.95 -13.80
N GLN A 87 -6.36 2.41 -12.59
CA GLN A 87 -7.33 1.70 -11.74
C GLN A 87 -8.70 1.61 -12.41
N GLY A 88 -9.19 2.68 -13.03
CA GLY A 88 -10.45 2.65 -13.79
C GLY A 88 -10.41 1.62 -14.92
N ALA A 89 -9.33 1.58 -15.70
CA ALA A 89 -9.15 0.58 -16.75
C ALA A 89 -9.17 -0.87 -16.18
N LEU A 90 -8.53 -1.09 -15.03
CA LEU A 90 -8.55 -2.38 -14.33
C LEU A 90 -9.97 -2.80 -13.91
N GLU A 91 -10.79 -1.88 -13.40
CA GLU A 91 -12.15 -2.14 -12.94
C GLU A 91 -13.15 -2.42 -14.08
N HIS A 92 -13.01 -1.73 -15.23
CA HIS A 92 -13.89 -1.91 -16.38
C HIS A 92 -13.76 -3.30 -17.05
N SER A 93 -12.64 -4.00 -16.87
CA SER A 93 -12.46 -5.36 -17.38
C SER A 93 -13.11 -6.45 -16.53
N SER A 94 -13.20 -6.25 -15.20
CA SER A 94 -13.96 -7.16 -14.33
C SER A 94 -15.43 -7.29 -14.77
N TYR A 95 -16.01 -6.22 -15.33
CA TYR A 95 -17.37 -6.24 -15.87
C TYR A 95 -17.53 -7.02 -17.18
N SER A 96 -16.48 -7.11 -18.02
CA SER A 96 -16.53 -7.86 -19.28
C SER A 96 -16.31 -9.37 -19.09
N VAL A 97 -15.49 -9.78 -18.12
CA VAL A 97 -15.33 -11.21 -17.76
C VAL A 97 -16.61 -11.79 -17.15
N ASN A 98 -17.38 -10.99 -16.39
CA ASN A 98 -18.64 -11.45 -15.80
C ASN A 98 -19.78 -11.63 -16.83
N ARG A 99 -19.74 -10.97 -17.99
CA ARG A 99 -20.76 -11.14 -19.04
C ARG A 99 -20.63 -12.47 -19.82
N LEU A 100 -19.45 -13.06 -19.84
CA LEU A 100 -19.20 -14.39 -20.46
C LEU A 100 -19.48 -15.54 -19.48
N LYS A 101 -19.61 -15.28 -18.18
CA LYS A 101 -19.92 -16.27 -17.15
C LYS A 101 -21.42 -16.62 -17.00
N GLY A 102 -22.29 -16.01 -17.81
CA GLY A 102 -23.74 -16.18 -17.74
C GLY A 102 -24.37 -17.27 -18.62
N ARG A 103 -23.60 -18.12 -19.32
CA ARG A 103 -24.15 -19.15 -20.24
C ARG A 103 -23.51 -20.53 -20.13
N THR A 104 -23.21 -20.98 -18.93
CA THR A 104 -23.01 -22.42 -18.68
C THR A 104 -23.42 -22.70 -17.24
N GLY A 105 -24.71 -22.93 -17.06
CA GLY A 105 -25.25 -23.45 -15.82
C GLY A 105 -25.09 -24.95 -15.82
N GLU A 106 -24.36 -25.47 -14.83
CA GLU A 106 -24.53 -26.82 -14.33
C GLU A 106 -24.43 -26.77 -12.80
N LYS A 107 -25.53 -27.18 -12.17
CA LYS A 107 -25.71 -27.33 -10.72
C LYS A 107 -24.86 -28.49 -10.21
N SER A 108 -24.30 -28.37 -9.00
CA SER A 108 -24.33 -29.45 -8.00
C SER A 108 -23.90 -28.94 -6.63
N ASP A 109 -24.91 -28.85 -5.77
CA ASP A 109 -25.05 -29.40 -4.42
C ASP A 109 -24.01 -29.16 -3.32
N ASP A 110 -24.55 -28.52 -2.29
CA ASP A 110 -24.08 -28.23 -0.95
C ASP A 110 -24.02 -29.53 -0.12
N VAL A 111 -22.87 -29.87 0.45
CA VAL A 111 -22.78 -30.83 1.56
C VAL A 111 -21.74 -30.34 2.57
N ARG A 112 -22.25 -29.77 3.67
CA ARG A 112 -21.58 -29.68 4.97
C ARG A 112 -21.47 -31.08 5.55
N MET A 113 -20.27 -31.50 5.97
CA MET A 113 -20.11 -32.62 6.90
C MET A 113 -19.17 -32.25 8.04
N SER A 114 -19.78 -32.19 9.21
CA SER A 114 -19.20 -32.32 10.54
C SER A 114 -18.54 -33.70 10.70
N GLY A 115 -17.43 -33.75 11.41
CA GLY A 115 -16.78 -34.99 11.86
C GLY A 115 -16.04 -34.75 13.16
N GLU A 116 -16.72 -34.97 14.29
CA GLU A 116 -16.13 -35.23 15.61
C GLU A 116 -15.90 -36.73 15.80
N GLN A 117 -14.74 -37.10 16.35
CA GLN A 117 -14.56 -38.08 17.45
C GLN A 117 -13.07 -38.06 17.86
N SER A 118 -12.75 -37.55 19.05
CA SER A 118 -12.53 -38.28 20.33
C SER A 118 -11.22 -39.09 20.34
N GLY A 119 -10.40 -39.12 21.39
CA GLY A 119 -10.39 -38.46 22.69
C GLY A 119 -9.13 -38.90 23.45
N ALA A 120 -8.68 -38.10 24.43
CA ALA A 120 -7.92 -38.57 25.58
C ALA A 120 -7.95 -37.48 26.66
N ASP A 121 -8.54 -37.87 27.79
CA ASP A 121 -8.76 -37.14 29.03
C ASP A 121 -7.46 -36.96 29.83
N THR A 122 -7.35 -35.84 30.55
CA THR A 122 -6.76 -35.74 31.91
C THR A 122 -6.96 -34.32 32.44
N THR A 123 -8.09 -34.15 33.11
CA THR A 123 -8.28 -33.48 34.41
C THR A 123 -7.21 -32.52 34.96
N GLU A 124 -7.73 -31.34 35.37
CA GLU A 124 -7.57 -30.69 36.68
C GLU A 124 -6.97 -29.26 36.77
N ARG A 125 -7.79 -28.40 37.41
CA ARG A 125 -7.49 -27.25 38.31
C ARG A 125 -7.34 -25.83 37.76
N LYS A 126 -8.51 -25.21 37.66
CA LYS A 126 -8.87 -23.84 38.05
C LYS A 126 -8.08 -23.30 39.26
N ARG A 127 -7.42 -22.15 39.10
CA ARG A 127 -7.17 -21.18 40.18
C ARG A 127 -7.50 -19.78 39.71
N LYS A 128 -8.63 -19.27 40.21
CA LYS A 128 -8.90 -17.84 40.39
C LYS A 128 -7.98 -17.32 41.49
N ARG A 129 -7.51 -16.08 41.35
CA ARG A 129 -7.24 -15.21 42.50
C ARG A 129 -7.77 -13.82 42.15
N ASP A 130 -8.88 -13.49 42.80
CA ASP A 130 -9.34 -12.13 43.04
C ASP A 130 -8.61 -11.64 44.31
N GLU A 131 -8.29 -10.35 44.40
CA GLU A 131 -8.27 -9.60 45.66
C GLU A 131 -8.38 -8.10 45.35
N ASP A 132 -9.49 -7.55 45.84
CA ASP A 132 -9.99 -6.17 45.91
C ASP A 132 -9.02 -5.21 46.64
N SER A 133 -9.12 -3.88 46.39
CA SER A 133 -10.05 -2.99 47.13
C SER A 133 -9.72 -1.50 46.97
N ASP A 134 -10.80 -0.74 46.73
CA ASP A 134 -11.15 0.62 47.23
C ASP A 134 -10.35 1.85 46.78
N ASP A 135 -10.93 3.05 46.61
CA ASP A 135 -12.30 3.59 46.54
C ASP A 135 -12.15 5.11 46.29
N ALA A 136 -13.26 5.75 45.89
CA ALA A 136 -13.62 7.15 46.06
C ALA A 136 -13.11 8.19 45.04
N GLY A 137 -14.04 8.56 44.15
CA GLY A 137 -14.00 9.80 43.39
C GLY A 137 -14.47 11.02 44.18
N THR A 138 -14.44 12.19 43.57
CA THR A 138 -15.32 13.32 43.89
C THR A 138 -15.40 14.28 42.69
N GLU A 139 -16.62 14.56 42.27
CA GLU A 139 -17.04 15.62 41.35
C GLU A 139 -17.09 16.98 42.07
N LYS A 140 -16.89 18.11 41.36
CA LYS A 140 -17.93 19.15 41.13
C LYS A 140 -17.41 20.52 40.63
N SER A 141 -18.12 21.00 39.61
CA SER A 141 -18.76 22.32 39.45
C SER A 141 -17.97 23.60 39.08
N GLU A 142 -18.23 24.04 37.83
CA GLU A 142 -18.75 25.34 37.34
C GLU A 142 -18.86 26.55 38.29
N GLU A 143 -18.52 27.78 37.81
CA GLU A 143 -19.50 28.83 37.44
C GLU A 143 -18.90 30.16 36.85
N HIS A 144 -19.44 30.61 35.69
CA HIS A 144 -19.81 31.98 35.20
C HIS A 144 -18.81 33.19 35.28
N ALA A 145 -18.79 34.24 34.40
CA ALA A 145 -19.85 34.88 33.60
C ALA A 145 -19.34 35.91 32.51
N LYS A 146 -20.25 36.22 31.55
CA LYS A 146 -20.57 37.51 30.84
C LYS A 146 -20.06 37.84 29.41
N LYS A 147 -20.99 37.60 28.46
CA LYS A 147 -21.63 38.48 27.43
C LYS A 147 -20.82 39.54 26.64
N GLY A 148 -20.91 39.42 25.31
CA GLY A 148 -20.84 40.51 24.33
C GLY A 148 -21.51 40.09 23.00
N ASN A 149 -22.59 40.77 22.63
CA ASN A 149 -23.49 40.44 21.51
C ASN A 149 -23.07 41.21 20.24
N GLN A 150 -23.05 40.58 19.05
CA GLN A 150 -23.43 41.18 17.75
C GLN A 150 -23.27 40.21 16.53
N THR A 151 -24.42 39.88 15.94
CA THR A 151 -24.73 39.69 14.49
C THR A 151 -24.06 38.55 13.68
N PRO A 152 -24.83 37.56 13.14
CA PRO A 152 -24.31 36.59 12.19
C PRO A 152 -24.47 37.08 10.74
N MET A 153 -23.38 37.52 10.11
CA MET A 153 -23.32 37.65 8.65
C MET A 153 -23.05 36.29 8.02
N ARG A 154 -24.11 35.70 7.51
CA ARG A 154 -24.20 34.78 6.35
C ARG A 154 -22.85 34.29 5.80
N ALA A 155 -22.30 33.23 6.39
CA ALA A 155 -21.32 32.39 5.71
C ALA A 155 -22.07 31.64 4.59
N SER A 156 -21.87 32.10 3.37
CA SER A 156 -22.27 31.38 2.16
C SER A 156 -21.83 29.92 2.28
N ALA A 157 -22.78 29.01 2.14
CA ALA A 157 -22.56 27.58 2.03
C ALA A 157 -21.42 27.32 1.04
N THR A 158 -20.24 27.11 1.59
CA THR A 158 -19.05 26.77 0.83
C THR A 158 -19.31 25.35 0.38
N GLN A 159 -19.30 25.17 -0.94
CA GLN A 159 -19.42 23.87 -1.57
C GLN A 159 -18.54 22.84 -0.84
N PRO A 160 -18.96 21.56 -0.75
CA PRO A 160 -18.13 20.54 -0.13
C PRO A 160 -16.72 20.62 -0.73
N PRO A 161 -15.66 20.65 0.10
CA PRO A 161 -14.30 20.77 -0.40
C PRO A 161 -14.06 19.68 -1.45
N PRO A 162 -13.31 19.97 -2.53
CA PRO A 162 -12.96 18.96 -3.53
C PRO A 162 -12.45 17.74 -2.78
N ALA A 163 -13.02 16.56 -3.07
CA ALA A 163 -12.85 15.35 -2.27
C ALA A 163 -11.37 15.16 -1.92
N SER A 164 -11.01 15.44 -0.66
CA SER A 164 -9.63 15.37 -0.22
C SER A 164 -9.15 13.92 -0.38
N VAL A 165 -8.09 13.72 -1.16
CA VAL A 165 -7.51 12.40 -1.38
C VAL A 165 -6.97 11.89 -0.04
N SER A 166 -7.38 10.68 0.36
CA SER A 166 -6.79 10.02 1.52
C SER A 166 -5.61 9.14 1.12
N PHE A 167 -4.53 9.16 1.90
CA PHE A 167 -3.31 8.44 1.52
C PHE A 167 -2.54 7.86 2.71
N ARG A 168 -1.68 6.88 2.43
CA ARG A 168 -0.63 6.43 3.35
C ARG A 168 0.74 6.39 2.66
N ILE A 169 1.78 6.61 3.46
CA ILE A 169 3.17 6.40 3.02
C ILE A 169 3.70 5.11 3.65
N SER A 170 4.09 4.17 2.81
CA SER A 170 4.75 2.93 3.20
C SER A 170 6.22 3.01 2.83
N CYS A 171 7.10 3.15 3.83
CA CYS A 171 8.54 3.17 3.59
C CYS A 171 9.17 1.80 3.86
N LYS A 172 10.04 1.37 2.96
CA LYS A 172 11.01 0.31 3.20
C LYS A 172 12.40 0.92 3.14
N CYS A 173 13.18 0.73 4.19
CA CYS A 173 14.61 1.06 4.20
C CYS A 173 15.41 -0.24 4.17
N THR A 174 16.47 -0.29 3.39
CA THR A 174 17.43 -1.40 3.34
C THR A 174 18.85 -0.89 3.54
N GLY A 175 19.77 -1.79 3.85
CA GLY A 175 21.17 -1.43 4.07
C GLY A 175 21.37 -0.58 5.32
N SER A 176 22.34 0.33 5.26
CA SER A 176 22.71 1.20 6.37
C SER A 176 21.54 2.09 6.83
N LEU A 177 20.72 2.56 5.90
CA LEU A 177 19.58 3.46 6.15
C LEU A 177 18.48 2.82 7.01
N SER A 178 18.33 1.50 6.97
CA SER A 178 17.31 0.79 7.76
C SER A 178 17.47 0.96 9.28
N ARG A 179 18.71 1.18 9.73
CA ARG A 179 19.04 1.41 11.14
C ARG A 179 18.66 2.79 11.65
N TYR A 180 18.44 3.75 10.74
CA TYR A 180 18.35 5.17 11.12
C TYR A 180 17.03 5.84 10.71
N LEU A 181 16.29 5.31 9.73
CA LEU A 181 15.28 6.11 9.02
C LEU A 181 13.90 5.45 8.83
N ALA A 182 13.73 4.17 9.17
CA ALA A 182 12.57 3.41 8.72
C ALA A 182 11.20 4.03 9.12
N GLU A 183 11.07 4.52 10.35
CA GLU A 183 9.82 5.13 10.84
C GLU A 183 9.72 6.63 10.52
N ASP A 184 10.86 7.32 10.52
CA ASP A 184 10.90 8.77 10.34
C ASP A 184 10.54 9.20 8.92
N VAL A 185 10.86 8.39 7.90
CA VAL A 185 10.59 8.73 6.50
C VAL A 185 9.10 8.83 6.22
N SER A 186 8.32 7.81 6.60
CA SER A 186 6.87 7.82 6.38
C SER A 186 6.20 9.02 7.04
N ARG A 187 6.63 9.37 8.27
CA ARG A 187 6.11 10.52 9.01
C ARG A 187 6.48 11.85 8.34
N VAL A 188 7.77 12.06 8.04
CA VAL A 188 8.28 13.29 7.45
C VAL A 188 7.63 13.57 6.09
N ILE A 189 7.53 12.53 5.24
CA ILE A 189 6.91 12.67 3.92
C ILE A 189 5.39 12.79 4.03
N GLY A 190 4.74 12.03 4.93
CA GLY A 190 3.30 12.15 5.16
C GLY A 190 2.88 13.55 5.60
N VAL A 191 3.60 14.15 6.56
CA VAL A 191 3.36 15.53 6.99
C VAL A 191 3.62 16.52 5.86
N GLY A 192 4.73 16.36 5.12
CA GLY A 192 5.06 17.23 3.99
C GLY A 192 3.99 17.19 2.90
N LEU A 193 3.51 15.99 2.54
CA LEU A 193 2.58 15.82 1.43
C LEU A 193 1.18 16.32 1.79
N SER A 194 0.78 16.12 3.05
CA SER A 194 -0.45 16.69 3.58
C SER A 194 -0.45 18.23 3.54
N ARG A 195 0.70 18.86 3.86
CA ARG A 195 0.86 20.32 3.74
C ARG A 195 0.90 20.80 2.29
N LEU A 196 1.59 20.08 1.42
CA LEU A 196 1.80 20.45 0.02
C LEU A 196 0.52 20.37 -0.81
N LEU A 197 -0.27 19.30 -0.63
CA LEU A 197 -1.41 18.97 -1.49
C LEU A 197 -2.76 19.04 -0.77
N GLY A 198 -2.78 19.29 0.54
CA GLY A 198 -4.00 19.23 1.35
C GLY A 198 -4.57 17.81 1.49
N TRP A 199 -3.80 16.77 1.16
CA TRP A 199 -4.24 15.38 1.26
C TRP A 199 -4.34 14.93 2.73
N LYS A 200 -5.26 14.01 3.00
CA LYS A 200 -5.51 13.51 4.36
C LYS A 200 -4.77 12.19 4.58
N VAL A 201 -3.99 12.10 5.66
CA VAL A 201 -3.35 10.84 6.04
C VAL A 201 -4.41 9.87 6.58
N ASP A 202 -4.48 8.66 6.02
CA ASP A 202 -5.31 7.56 6.50
C ASP A 202 -4.50 6.25 6.47
N LEU A 203 -4.13 5.76 7.65
CA LEU A 203 -3.34 4.53 7.79
C LEU A 203 -4.17 3.25 7.67
N LYS A 204 -5.49 3.34 7.91
CA LYS A 204 -6.39 2.18 7.96
C LYS A 204 -6.98 1.89 6.58
N ASN A 205 -7.54 2.91 5.93
CA ASN A 205 -8.24 2.76 4.65
C ASN A 205 -7.90 3.89 3.64
N PRO A 206 -6.62 3.98 3.23
CA PRO A 206 -6.19 4.98 2.26
C PRO A 206 -6.82 4.74 0.89
N GLN A 207 -7.13 5.82 0.16
CA GLN A 207 -7.41 5.73 -1.28
C GLN A 207 -6.14 5.45 -2.08
N VAL A 208 -5.04 6.11 -1.70
CA VAL A 208 -3.74 5.98 -2.38
C VAL A 208 -2.67 5.51 -1.41
N GLU A 209 -1.95 4.45 -1.76
CA GLU A 209 -0.74 4.05 -1.04
C GLU A 209 0.48 4.47 -1.85
N VAL A 210 1.42 5.18 -1.23
CA VAL A 210 2.70 5.52 -1.87
C VAL A 210 3.80 4.72 -1.19
N ASN A 211 4.51 3.93 -1.97
CA ASN A 211 5.63 3.13 -1.51
C ASN A 211 6.94 3.84 -1.81
N ILE A 212 7.76 4.01 -0.77
CA ILE A 212 9.11 4.58 -0.87
C ILE A 212 10.10 3.49 -0.47
N HIS A 213 11.05 3.19 -1.33
CA HIS A 213 12.14 2.28 -1.03
C HIS A 213 13.47 3.04 -1.05
N LEU A 214 14.04 3.20 0.15
CA LEU A 214 15.37 3.75 0.34
C LEU A 214 16.37 2.61 0.52
N SER A 215 17.46 2.68 -0.22
CA SER A 215 18.59 1.75 -0.15
C SER A 215 19.89 2.54 -0.19
N ASP A 216 21.00 1.87 0.10
CA ASP A 216 22.33 2.45 -0.03
C ASP A 216 22.69 2.76 -1.50
N ASP A 217 22.01 2.11 -2.46
CA ASP A 217 22.28 2.22 -3.90
C ASP A 217 21.21 2.97 -4.71
N TYR A 218 20.02 3.17 -4.15
CA TYR A 218 18.92 3.83 -4.87
C TYR A 218 17.82 4.37 -3.95
N CYS A 219 17.06 5.32 -4.48
CA CYS A 219 15.77 5.76 -3.97
C CYS A 219 14.69 5.53 -5.02
N LEU A 220 13.66 4.74 -4.69
CA LEU A 220 12.52 4.48 -5.56
C LEU A 220 11.23 4.90 -4.88
N MET A 221 10.35 5.55 -5.64
CA MET A 221 9.00 5.91 -5.20
C MET A 221 7.98 5.45 -6.23
N GLY A 222 6.90 4.82 -5.79
CA GLY A 222 5.83 4.42 -6.68
C GLY A 222 4.52 4.09 -5.98
N ILE A 223 3.46 3.98 -6.78
CA ILE A 223 2.11 3.66 -6.32
C ILE A 223 1.79 2.23 -6.75
N PRO A 224 1.39 1.31 -5.86
CA PRO A 224 1.04 -0.05 -6.25
C PRO A 224 -0.15 -0.04 -7.22
N LEU A 225 -0.01 -0.76 -8.33
CA LEU A 225 -1.07 -0.87 -9.34
C LEU A 225 -2.13 -1.91 -8.96
N THR A 226 -1.78 -2.86 -8.10
CA THR A 226 -2.68 -3.92 -7.66
C THR A 226 -2.71 -4.02 -6.13
N ARG A 227 -3.89 -4.26 -5.57
CA ARG A 227 -4.06 -4.46 -4.12
C ARG A 227 -3.38 -5.75 -3.66
N LEU A 228 -3.59 -6.84 -4.40
CA LEU A 228 -2.99 -8.14 -4.15
C LEU A 228 -1.73 -8.34 -5.03
N PRO A 229 -0.74 -9.12 -4.58
CA PRO A 229 0.37 -9.54 -5.42
C PRO A 229 -0.12 -10.26 -6.68
N LEU A 230 0.55 -10.06 -7.82
CA LEU A 230 0.27 -10.81 -9.05
C LEU A 230 0.56 -12.31 -8.91
N ALA A 231 1.42 -12.68 -7.97
CA ALA A 231 1.67 -14.08 -7.63
C ALA A 231 0.44 -14.77 -7.03
N ASN A 232 -0.53 -14.00 -6.50
CA ASN A 232 -1.77 -14.53 -5.94
C ASN A 232 -2.72 -14.94 -7.06
N ARG A 233 -2.65 -16.21 -7.44
CA ARG A 233 -3.45 -16.79 -8.53
C ARG A 233 -4.45 -17.76 -7.94
N TYR A 234 -5.71 -17.68 -8.38
CA TYR A 234 -6.81 -18.49 -7.85
C TYR A 234 -6.59 -20.02 -7.96
N TYR A 235 -5.77 -20.46 -8.91
CA TYR A 235 -5.48 -21.87 -9.14
C TYR A 235 -4.38 -22.43 -8.22
N ILE A 236 -3.69 -21.59 -7.46
CA ILE A 236 -2.68 -22.02 -6.49
C ILE A 236 -3.40 -22.38 -5.20
N LYS A 237 -3.48 -23.68 -4.92
CA LYS A 237 -4.18 -24.20 -3.73
C LYS A 237 -3.26 -24.45 -2.53
N SER A 238 -1.94 -24.56 -2.74
CA SER A 238 -0.96 -24.82 -1.68
C SER A 238 0.14 -23.75 -1.65
N THR A 239 0.66 -23.47 -0.46
CA THR A 239 1.60 -22.36 -0.19
C THR A 239 3.07 -22.78 -0.14
N GLY A 240 3.40 -24.02 -0.55
CA GLY A 240 4.76 -24.57 -0.42
C GLY A 240 5.81 -23.93 -1.34
N LEU A 241 5.41 -23.44 -2.52
CA LEU A 241 6.28 -22.74 -3.45
C LEU A 241 5.57 -21.52 -4.02
N ARG A 242 6.28 -20.40 -4.05
CA ARG A 242 5.75 -19.18 -4.66
C ARG A 242 5.67 -19.35 -6.18
N SER A 243 4.56 -18.95 -6.79
CA SER A 243 4.34 -19.10 -8.24
C SER A 243 5.36 -18.40 -9.11
N THR A 244 5.88 -17.25 -8.66
CA THR A 244 6.97 -16.53 -9.34
C THR A 244 8.25 -17.36 -9.40
N ILE A 245 8.56 -18.11 -8.34
CA ILE A 245 9.71 -19.03 -8.29
C ILE A 245 9.43 -20.25 -9.17
N ALA A 246 8.26 -20.87 -9.07
CA ALA A 246 7.88 -22.00 -9.93
C ALA A 246 7.98 -21.65 -11.42
N TRP A 247 7.51 -20.45 -11.79
CA TRP A 247 7.63 -19.93 -13.15
C TRP A 247 9.08 -19.73 -13.57
N ALA A 248 9.94 -19.20 -12.70
CA ALA A 248 11.36 -19.04 -12.99
C ALA A 248 12.05 -20.40 -13.21
N ILE A 249 11.77 -21.40 -12.37
CA ILE A 249 12.29 -22.78 -12.52
C ILE A 249 11.86 -23.38 -13.87
N ALA A 250 10.56 -23.29 -14.21
CA ALA A 250 10.06 -23.77 -15.48
C ALA A 250 10.71 -23.06 -16.69
N SER A 251 11.00 -21.76 -16.56
CA SER A 251 11.72 -20.97 -17.59
C SER A 251 13.13 -21.47 -17.81
N LEU A 252 13.87 -21.68 -16.73
CA LEU A 252 15.26 -22.17 -16.77
C LEU A 252 15.33 -23.60 -17.32
N ALA A 253 14.32 -24.42 -17.04
CA ALA A 253 14.20 -25.77 -17.56
C ALA A 253 13.64 -25.85 -18.99
N GLN A 254 13.29 -24.72 -19.61
CA GLN A 254 12.71 -24.63 -20.97
C GLN A 254 11.38 -25.40 -21.14
N ILE A 255 10.55 -25.43 -20.10
CA ILE A 255 9.25 -26.13 -20.08
C ILE A 255 8.07 -25.17 -20.42
N GLN A 256 8.37 -23.95 -20.90
CA GLN A 256 7.40 -22.86 -21.02
C GLN A 256 6.74 -22.73 -22.40
#